data_AF-A0A9E2K1P4-F1
#
_entry.id   AF-A0A9E2K1P4-F1
#
_cell.length_a   1.000
_cell.length_b   1.000
_cell.length_c   1.000
_cell.angle_alpha   90.00
_cell.angle_beta   90.00
_cell.angle_gamma   90.00
#
_symmetry.space_group_name_H-M   'P 1'
#
loop_
_entity.id
_entity.type
_entity.pdbx_description
1 polymer ?
#
loop_
_entity_poly.entity_id
_entity_poly.type
_entity_poly.pdbx_seq_one_letter_code
_entity_poly.pdbx_strand_id
1 'polypeptide(L)'
;MRSLRILREKPTAQGQPRVRMAWHDVAGWPGQKTEKKTVPRDRDLLVCGPPQSGKTTSLCRMAQAVPLFWLDHQALLLRVSDPLGVWLDHETLQAFARQRGLDWRALNTQARIKLLYSWAESVPVVLLVDDAHKLNGRKQDVVQHLLRRASRMVLSAPSVQALPMSLRVICRHRHIHNLRLRSEAAFDSTASLLAALSLLAILLGWWPLLASIGALHLLAGGRLAARQR
;
A
#
# COMPACT_ATOMS: atom_id res chain seq x y z
N MET A 1 6.42 4.20 13.40
CA MET A 1 5.99 4.16 11.96
C MET A 1 6.33 2.82 11.29
N ARG A 2 5.40 2.17 10.56
CA ARG A 2 5.68 0.90 9.83
C ARG A 2 6.30 1.16 8.46
N SER A 3 7.41 0.51 8.12
CA SER A 3 8.08 0.64 6.80
C SER A 3 8.47 -0.71 6.20
N LEU A 4 8.35 -0.84 4.88
CA LEU A 4 8.85 -2.00 4.15
C LEU A 4 10.38 -1.93 4.06
N ARG A 5 11.05 -3.00 4.51
CA ARG A 5 12.47 -3.25 4.28
C ARG A 5 12.65 -4.50 3.43
N ILE A 6 13.63 -4.41 2.54
CA ILE A 6 14.09 -5.51 1.70
C ILE A 6 15.35 -6.03 2.36
N LEU A 7 15.28 -7.24 2.91
CA LEU A 7 16.38 -7.91 3.59
C LEU A 7 16.98 -8.93 2.63
N ARG A 8 18.31 -8.90 2.46
CA ARG A 8 19.02 -10.00 1.79
C ARG A 8 19.18 -11.13 2.80
N GLU A 9 18.64 -12.30 2.51
CA GLU A 9 18.90 -13.50 3.30
C GLU A 9 20.21 -14.14 2.81
N LYS A 10 20.92 -14.80 3.74
CA LYS A 10 22.06 -15.64 3.38
C LYS A 10 21.55 -16.74 2.43
N PRO A 11 22.31 -17.09 1.37
CA PRO A 11 21.94 -18.19 0.50
C PRO A 11 21.76 -19.46 1.34
N THR A 12 20.61 -20.10 1.20
CA THR A 12 20.37 -21.43 1.79
C THR A 12 21.29 -22.44 1.07
N ALA A 13 21.50 -23.63 1.64
CA ALA A 13 22.35 -24.69 1.07
C ALA A 13 22.04 -25.07 -0.40
N GLN A 14 20.92 -24.60 -0.95
CA GLN A 14 20.49 -24.75 -2.35
C GLN A 14 20.86 -23.54 -3.26
N GLY A 15 21.80 -22.68 -2.86
CA GLY A 15 22.58 -21.85 -3.80
C GLY A 15 21.96 -20.56 -4.34
N GLN A 16 20.69 -20.22 -4.04
CA GLN A 16 20.15 -18.91 -4.46
C GLN A 16 20.08 -17.90 -3.30
N PRO A 17 20.64 -16.69 -3.44
CA PRO A 17 20.44 -15.60 -2.49
C PRO A 17 18.96 -15.21 -2.50
N ARG A 18 18.28 -15.39 -1.37
CA ARG A 18 16.84 -15.11 -1.26
C ARG A 18 16.65 -13.71 -0.70
N VAL A 19 15.84 -12.90 -1.38
CA VAL A 19 15.39 -11.61 -0.84
C VAL A 19 14.14 -11.84 0.00
N ARG A 20 14.06 -11.25 1.19
CA ARG A 20 12.87 -11.25 2.04
C ARG A 20 12.35 -9.83 2.20
N MET A 21 11.06 -9.67 1.93
CA MET A 21 10.35 -8.45 2.25
C MET A 21 9.77 -8.57 3.65
N ALA A 22 10.11 -7.62 4.52
CA ALA A 22 9.57 -7.56 5.87
C ALA A 22 9.11 -6.13 6.18
N TRP A 23 7.94 -6.04 6.80
CA TRP A 23 7.48 -4.81 7.42
C TRP A 23 8.12 -4.69 8.80
N HIS A 24 8.76 -3.55 9.03
CA HIS A 24 9.34 -3.21 10.32
C HIS A 24 8.53 -2.10 10.97
N ASP A 25 8.13 -2.36 12.21
CA ASP A 25 7.56 -1.36 13.10
C ASP A 25 8.71 -0.55 13.70
N VAL A 26 8.94 0.67 13.22
CA VAL A 26 9.84 1.60 13.91
C VAL A 26 9.14 1.96 15.21
N ALA A 27 9.65 1.43 16.31
CA ALA A 27 9.24 1.85 17.63
C ALA A 27 9.70 3.28 17.88
N GLY A 28 8.83 4.11 18.46
CA GLY A 28 9.14 5.51 18.78
C GLY A 28 10.18 5.70 19.90
N TRP A 29 10.58 4.62 20.59
CA TRP A 29 11.50 4.67 21.74
C TRP A 29 12.61 3.60 21.63
N PRO A 30 13.86 3.92 22.05
CA PRO A 30 14.94 2.94 22.09
C PRO A 30 14.59 1.81 23.07
N GLY A 31 14.64 0.55 22.58
CA GLY A 31 14.40 -0.65 23.38
C GLY A 31 13.08 -1.39 23.11
N GLN A 32 12.12 -0.81 22.38
CA GLN A 32 10.91 -1.54 22.00
C GLN A 32 11.20 -2.56 20.87
N LYS A 33 10.75 -3.80 21.06
CA LYS A 33 10.92 -4.89 20.08
C LYS A 33 10.21 -4.54 18.77
N THR A 34 10.98 -4.47 17.69
CA THR A 34 10.47 -4.30 16.33
C THR A 34 9.66 -5.55 15.95
N GLU A 35 8.34 -5.44 15.82
CA GLU A 35 7.54 -6.52 15.25
C GLU A 35 7.90 -6.66 13.76
N LYS A 36 8.40 -7.84 13.36
CA LYS A 36 8.77 -8.12 11.96
C LYS A 36 7.66 -8.96 11.32
N LYS A 37 6.84 -8.35 10.46
CA LYS A 37 5.86 -9.11 9.65
C LYS A 37 6.41 -9.38 8.27
N THR A 38 6.56 -10.66 7.95
CA THR A 38 7.09 -11.08 6.65
C THR A 38 6.00 -11.01 5.60
N VAL A 39 6.35 -10.53 4.41
CA VAL A 39 5.45 -10.57 3.26
C VAL A 39 5.38 -12.02 2.75
N PRO A 40 4.18 -12.64 2.71
CA PRO A 40 4.02 -13.96 2.10
C PRO A 40 4.31 -13.90 0.59
N ARG A 41 4.96 -14.94 0.06
CA ARG A 41 5.31 -15.05 -1.38
C ARG A 41 4.17 -15.64 -2.21
N ASP A 42 3.31 -16.40 -1.56
CA ASP A 42 2.25 -17.22 -2.14
C ASP A 42 0.87 -16.52 -2.12
N ARG A 43 0.77 -15.33 -1.50
CA ARG A 43 -0.52 -14.65 -1.30
C ARG A 43 -0.55 -13.27 -1.92
N ASP A 44 -1.73 -12.92 -2.40
CA ASP A 44 -2.08 -11.56 -2.79
C ASP A 44 -2.19 -10.66 -1.56
N LEU A 45 -1.90 -9.37 -1.72
CA LEU A 45 -1.76 -8.42 -0.60
C LEU A 45 -2.64 -7.19 -0.76
N LEU A 46 -3.30 -6.79 0.32
CA LEU A 46 -3.95 -5.49 0.44
C LEU A 46 -3.29 -4.71 1.57
N VAL A 47 -2.58 -3.66 1.23
CA VAL A 47 -1.92 -2.74 2.17
C VAL A 47 -2.92 -1.64 2.56
N CYS A 48 -3.52 -1.79 3.73
CA CYS A 48 -4.41 -0.80 4.30
C CYS A 48 -3.67 0.17 5.23
N GLY A 49 -4.16 1.40 5.37
CA GLY A 49 -3.64 2.34 6.36
C GLY A 49 -4.12 3.76 6.12
N PRO A 50 -4.13 4.61 7.16
CA PRO A 50 -4.54 6.01 7.03
C PRO A 50 -3.64 6.78 6.02
N PRO A 51 -4.06 7.97 5.57
CA PRO A 51 -3.19 8.85 4.77
C PRO A 51 -1.81 9.01 5.41
N GLN A 52 -0.77 9.19 4.57
CA GLN A 52 0.63 9.39 5.01
C GLN A 52 1.27 8.23 5.80
N SER A 53 0.63 7.05 5.88
CA SER A 53 1.22 5.88 6.54
C SER A 53 2.35 5.19 5.76
N GLY A 54 2.88 5.80 4.69
CA GLY A 54 3.95 5.24 3.86
C GLY A 54 3.54 4.14 2.86
N LYS A 55 2.24 4.03 2.50
CA LYS A 55 1.73 3.04 1.52
C LYS A 55 2.43 3.14 0.17
N THR A 56 2.39 4.32 -0.45
CA THR A 56 3.00 4.60 -1.75
C THR A 56 4.49 4.28 -1.77
N THR A 57 5.26 4.78 -0.79
CA THR A 57 6.70 4.50 -0.68
C THR A 57 6.97 3.00 -0.57
N SER A 58 6.14 2.27 0.17
CA SER A 58 6.29 0.84 0.35
C SER A 58 5.94 0.06 -0.92
N LEU A 59 4.89 0.45 -1.65
CA LEU A 59 4.54 -0.14 -2.95
C LEU A 59 5.63 0.13 -4.00
N CYS A 60 6.19 1.34 -4.06
CA CYS A 60 7.30 1.65 -4.98
C CYS A 60 8.53 0.78 -4.69
N ARG A 61 8.91 0.63 -3.42
CA ARG A 61 10.00 -0.27 -3.01
C ARG A 61 9.69 -1.73 -3.35
N MET A 62 8.44 -2.14 -3.17
CA MET A 62 8.01 -3.49 -3.52
C MET A 62 8.13 -3.73 -5.01
N ALA A 63 7.66 -2.81 -5.85
CA ALA A 63 7.75 -2.89 -7.32
C ALA A 63 9.20 -3.06 -7.80
N GLN A 64 10.14 -2.29 -7.23
CA GLN A 64 11.57 -2.41 -7.54
C GLN A 64 12.17 -3.76 -7.14
N ALA A 65 11.64 -4.39 -6.10
CA ALA A 65 12.12 -5.68 -5.60
C ALA A 65 11.33 -6.88 -6.11
N VAL A 66 10.29 -6.69 -6.94
CA VAL A 66 9.53 -7.80 -7.56
C VAL A 66 10.47 -8.75 -8.32
N PRO A 67 11.36 -8.30 -9.23
CA PRO A 67 12.19 -9.24 -10.00
C PRO A 67 13.15 -10.07 -9.12
N LEU A 68 13.46 -9.58 -7.91
CA LEU A 68 14.32 -10.24 -6.95
C LEU A 68 13.56 -11.15 -5.97
N PHE A 69 12.27 -10.89 -5.76
CA PHE A 69 11.45 -11.59 -4.76
C PHE A 69 10.54 -12.65 -5.40
N TRP A 70 9.89 -12.31 -6.51
CA TRP A 70 9.18 -13.21 -7.40
C TRP A 70 10.00 -13.36 -8.67
N LEU A 71 10.91 -14.34 -8.67
CA LEU A 71 11.74 -14.65 -9.83
C LEU A 71 10.87 -14.83 -11.08
N ASP A 72 11.39 -14.39 -12.22
CA ASP A 72 10.72 -14.43 -13.53
C ASP A 72 9.45 -13.57 -13.66
N HIS A 73 9.04 -12.85 -12.62
CA HIS A 73 7.87 -11.99 -12.69
C HIS A 73 8.24 -10.55 -13.09
N GLN A 74 7.35 -9.96 -13.89
CA GLN A 74 7.42 -8.55 -14.25
C GLN A 74 6.57 -7.71 -13.31
N ALA A 75 7.11 -6.57 -12.87
CA ALA A 75 6.38 -5.63 -12.03
C ALA A 75 5.58 -4.65 -12.89
N LEU A 76 4.29 -4.49 -12.60
CA LEU A 76 3.47 -3.42 -13.17
C LEU A 76 2.91 -2.57 -12.05
N LEU A 77 3.48 -1.37 -11.85
CA LEU A 77 3.02 -0.41 -10.84
C LEU A 77 2.09 0.63 -11.47
N LEU A 78 0.83 0.62 -11.06
CA LEU A 78 -0.19 1.57 -11.50
C LEU A 78 -0.57 2.49 -10.35
N ARG A 79 -0.15 3.75 -10.42
CA ARG A 79 -0.61 4.78 -9.47
C ARG A 79 -1.88 5.41 -10.00
N VAL A 80 -2.95 5.37 -9.22
CA VAL A 80 -4.26 5.86 -9.67
C VAL A 80 -4.25 7.36 -9.96
N SER A 81 -3.39 8.12 -9.28
CA SER A 81 -3.13 9.54 -9.54
C SER A 81 -2.56 9.81 -10.94
N ASP A 82 -1.81 8.87 -11.50
CA ASP A 82 -1.10 9.08 -12.77
C ASP A 82 -2.09 8.98 -13.94
N PRO A 83 -1.98 9.81 -14.99
CA PRO A 83 -2.85 9.70 -16.15
C PRO A 83 -2.64 8.36 -16.86
N LEU A 84 -3.67 7.86 -17.55
CA LEU A 84 -3.62 6.55 -18.21
C LEU A 84 -2.50 6.45 -19.26
N GLY A 85 -2.10 7.57 -19.88
CA GLY A 85 -0.95 7.61 -20.78
C GLY A 85 0.35 7.17 -20.10
N VAL A 86 0.58 7.59 -18.85
CA VAL A 86 1.79 7.24 -18.08
C VAL A 86 1.83 5.73 -17.76
N TRP A 87 0.67 5.11 -17.51
CA TRP A 87 0.59 3.66 -17.29
C TRP A 87 1.00 2.84 -18.52
N LEU A 88 0.82 3.42 -19.70
CA LEU A 88 1.11 2.77 -20.97
C LEU A 88 2.53 3.07 -21.44
N ASP A 89 3.17 4.10 -20.90
CA ASP A 89 4.48 4.56 -21.37
C ASP A 89 5.63 3.92 -20.58
N HIS A 90 5.71 2.60 -20.64
CA HIS A 90 6.79 1.82 -20.04
C HIS A 90 7.59 1.11 -21.13
N GLU A 91 8.92 1.10 -20.96
CA GLU A 91 9.87 0.57 -21.95
C GLU A 91 9.58 -0.89 -22.32
N THR A 92 9.15 -1.70 -21.36
CA THR A 92 8.77 -3.11 -21.57
C THR A 92 7.64 -3.26 -22.57
N LEU A 93 6.62 -2.41 -22.49
CA LEU A 93 5.48 -2.43 -23.41
C LEU A 93 5.87 -1.92 -24.80
N GLN A 94 6.76 -0.91 -24.87
CA GLN A 94 7.31 -0.44 -26.14
C GLN A 94 8.18 -1.50 -26.83
N ALA A 95 9.02 -2.21 -26.07
CA ALA A 95 9.83 -3.32 -26.56
C ALA A 95 8.93 -4.45 -27.11
N PHE A 96 7.85 -4.78 -26.39
CA PHE A 96 6.87 -5.76 -26.83
C PHE A 96 6.13 -5.33 -28.12
N ALA A 97 5.85 -4.04 -28.28
CA ALA A 97 5.29 -3.49 -29.53
C ALA A 97 6.26 -3.69 -30.69
N ARG A 98 7.54 -3.35 -30.51
CA ARG A 98 8.60 -3.49 -31.53
C ARG A 98 8.81 -4.95 -31.94
N GLN A 99 8.79 -5.88 -30.98
CA GLN A 99 8.90 -7.32 -31.26
C GLN A 99 7.76 -7.83 -32.15
N ARG A 100 6.58 -7.19 -32.11
CA ARG A 100 5.44 -7.48 -32.96
C ARG A 100 5.40 -6.65 -34.25
N GLY A 101 6.45 -5.89 -34.55
CA GLY A 101 6.51 -5.01 -35.73
C GLY A 101 5.56 -3.81 -35.68
N LEU A 102 5.06 -3.44 -34.49
CA LEU A 102 4.16 -2.31 -34.33
C LEU A 102 4.94 -1.02 -34.03
N ASP A 103 4.62 0.07 -34.74
CA ASP A 103 5.16 1.39 -34.42
C ASP A 103 4.39 2.02 -33.24
N TRP A 104 5.09 2.19 -32.12
CA TRP A 104 4.54 2.78 -30.89
C TRP A 104 3.92 4.16 -31.08
N ARG A 105 4.52 5.00 -31.94
CA ARG A 105 4.07 6.38 -32.16
C ARG A 105 2.74 6.44 -32.91
N ALA A 106 2.49 5.47 -33.79
CA ALA A 106 1.23 5.34 -34.52
C ALA A 106 0.08 4.77 -33.67
N LEU A 107 0.38 4.10 -32.55
CA LEU A 107 -0.66 3.48 -31.72
C LEU A 107 -1.43 4.50 -30.90
N ASN A 108 -2.76 4.53 -31.07
CA ASN A 108 -3.66 5.26 -30.19
C ASN A 108 -3.77 4.60 -28.80
N THR A 109 -4.38 5.31 -27.84
CA THR A 109 -4.52 4.84 -26.45
C THR A 109 -5.26 3.49 -26.36
N GLN A 110 -6.27 3.25 -27.19
CA GLN A 110 -7.03 2.00 -27.13
C GLN A 110 -6.18 0.80 -27.59
N ALA A 111 -5.41 0.98 -28.66
CA ALA A 111 -4.51 -0.03 -29.17
C ALA A 111 -3.40 -0.34 -28.16
N ARG A 112 -2.86 0.69 -27.49
CA ARG A 112 -1.88 0.52 -26.40
C ARG A 112 -2.44 -0.26 -25.22
N ILE A 113 -3.71 -0.03 -24.84
CA ILE A 113 -4.38 -0.80 -23.78
C ILE A 113 -4.54 -2.27 -24.18
N LYS A 114 -4.99 -2.54 -25.41
CA LYS A 114 -5.09 -3.92 -25.92
C LYS A 114 -3.73 -4.61 -25.94
N LEU A 115 -2.68 -3.88 -26.33
CA LEU A 115 -1.32 -4.38 -26.29
C LEU A 115 -0.88 -4.71 -24.85
N LEU A 116 -1.17 -3.82 -23.89
CA LEU A 116 -0.90 -4.04 -22.47
C LEU A 116 -1.55 -5.33 -21.95
N TYR A 117 -2.80 -5.61 -22.34
CA TYR A 117 -3.47 -6.86 -21.99
C TYR A 117 -2.74 -8.07 -22.57
N SER A 118 -2.44 -8.04 -23.87
CA SER A 118 -1.74 -9.15 -24.53
C SER A 118 -0.32 -9.37 -24.01
N TRP A 119 0.35 -8.31 -23.56
CA TRP A 119 1.64 -8.41 -22.89
C TRP A 119 1.47 -9.09 -21.52
N ALA A 120 0.52 -8.64 -20.71
CA ALA A 120 0.23 -9.21 -19.40
C ALA A 120 -0.25 -10.67 -19.45
N GLU A 121 -0.74 -11.14 -20.59
CA GLU A 121 -1.05 -12.55 -20.83
C GLU A 121 0.18 -13.39 -21.18
N SER A 122 1.22 -12.78 -21.74
CA SER A 122 2.44 -13.47 -22.20
C SER A 122 3.47 -13.69 -21.10
N VAL A 123 3.42 -12.91 -20.02
CA VAL A 123 4.38 -12.97 -18.91
C VAL A 123 3.67 -13.00 -17.56
N PRO A 124 4.26 -13.64 -16.53
CA PRO A 124 3.70 -13.58 -15.19
C PRO A 124 3.90 -12.17 -14.59
N VAL A 125 2.80 -11.42 -14.47
CA VAL A 125 2.80 -10.06 -13.94
C VAL A 125 2.43 -10.04 -12.45
N VAL A 126 3.20 -9.31 -11.65
CA VAL A 126 2.80 -8.81 -10.33
C VAL A 126 2.22 -7.42 -10.50
N LEU A 127 0.90 -7.30 -10.31
CA LEU A 127 0.19 -6.03 -10.46
C LEU A 127 0.14 -5.29 -9.12
N LEU A 128 0.80 -4.13 -9.06
CA LEU A 128 0.77 -3.23 -7.91
C LEU A 128 -0.11 -2.03 -8.23
N VAL A 129 -1.15 -1.78 -7.43
CA VAL A 129 -2.04 -0.63 -7.61
C VAL A 129 -2.01 0.24 -6.37
N ASP A 130 -1.54 1.48 -6.53
CA ASP A 130 -1.50 2.46 -5.46
C ASP A 130 -2.76 3.33 -5.46
N ASP A 131 -3.33 3.58 -4.28
CA ASP A 131 -4.58 4.29 -4.07
C ASP A 131 -5.78 3.67 -4.82
N ALA A 132 -5.94 2.35 -4.75
CA ALA A 132 -6.99 1.59 -5.44
C ALA A 132 -8.43 2.05 -5.12
N HIS A 133 -8.64 2.70 -3.97
CA HIS A 133 -9.92 3.33 -3.60
C HIS A 133 -10.35 4.48 -4.53
N LYS A 134 -9.42 5.10 -5.27
CA LYS A 134 -9.68 6.19 -6.22
C LYS A 134 -9.99 5.69 -7.63
N LEU A 135 -9.97 4.37 -7.87
CA LEU A 135 -10.22 3.83 -9.20
C LEU A 135 -11.67 4.08 -9.62
N ASN A 136 -11.84 4.64 -10.81
CA ASN A 136 -13.13 4.87 -11.44
C ASN A 136 -13.03 4.74 -12.98
N GLY A 137 -14.19 4.57 -13.61
CA GLY A 137 -14.37 4.56 -15.07
C GLY A 137 -13.35 3.68 -15.81
N ARG A 138 -12.76 4.23 -16.89
CA ARG A 138 -11.86 3.49 -17.78
C ARG A 138 -10.63 2.90 -17.09
N LYS A 139 -10.07 3.60 -16.09
CA LYS A 139 -8.92 3.08 -15.32
C LYS A 139 -9.32 1.86 -14.50
N GLN A 140 -10.51 1.91 -13.90
CA GLN A 140 -11.06 0.78 -13.14
C GLN A 140 -11.29 -0.43 -14.06
N ASP A 141 -11.77 -0.24 -15.29
CA ASP A 141 -11.95 -1.32 -16.25
C ASP A 141 -10.63 -1.98 -16.65
N VAL A 142 -9.61 -1.16 -16.95
CA VAL A 142 -8.26 -1.64 -17.27
C VAL A 142 -7.67 -2.45 -16.11
N VAL A 143 -7.74 -1.91 -14.89
CA VAL A 143 -7.21 -2.60 -13.71
C VAL A 143 -7.97 -3.89 -13.43
N GLN A 144 -9.31 -3.91 -13.57
CA GLN A 144 -10.09 -5.13 -13.39
C GLN A 144 -9.70 -6.23 -14.37
N HIS A 145 -9.46 -5.88 -15.64
CA HIS A 145 -9.02 -6.84 -16.64
C HIS A 145 -7.64 -7.40 -16.28
N LEU A 146 -6.69 -6.55 -15.93
CA LEU A 146 -5.34 -6.97 -15.53
C LEU A 146 -5.35 -7.81 -14.25
N LEU A 147 -6.15 -7.46 -13.24
CA LEU A 147 -6.23 -8.20 -11.97
C LEU A 147 -6.73 -9.64 -12.13
N ARG A 148 -7.57 -9.91 -13.14
CA ARG A 148 -8.04 -11.28 -13.43
C ARG A 148 -6.93 -12.15 -14.00
N ARG A 149 -5.96 -11.56 -14.69
CA ARG A 149 -4.87 -12.30 -15.35
C ARG A 149 -3.55 -12.26 -14.57
N ALA A 150 -3.36 -11.27 -13.71
CA ALA A 150 -2.15 -11.11 -12.92
C ALA A 150 -1.86 -12.36 -12.08
N SER A 151 -0.59 -12.73 -12.03
CA SER A 151 -0.10 -13.86 -11.23
C SER A 151 -0.18 -13.54 -9.74
N ARG A 152 0.11 -12.28 -9.38
CA ARG A 152 -0.04 -11.74 -8.02
C ARG A 152 -0.62 -10.33 -8.07
N MET A 153 -1.33 -9.93 -7.02
CA MET A 153 -1.78 -8.54 -6.84
C MET A 153 -1.36 -7.96 -5.51
N VAL A 154 -0.99 -6.68 -5.54
CA VAL A 154 -0.71 -5.85 -4.36
C VAL A 154 -1.48 -4.55 -4.50
N LEU A 155 -2.47 -4.34 -3.64
CA LEU A 155 -3.31 -3.15 -3.67
C LEU A 155 -3.00 -2.26 -2.47
N SER A 156 -3.09 -0.95 -2.62
CA SER A 156 -3.08 -0.01 -1.48
C SER A 156 -4.41 0.74 -1.37
N ALA A 157 -4.91 0.87 -0.14
CA ALA A 157 -6.15 1.60 0.15
C ALA A 157 -6.18 2.10 1.61
N PRO A 158 -7.07 3.03 1.97
CA PRO A 158 -7.30 3.39 3.37
C PRO A 158 -7.82 2.21 4.19
N SER A 159 -8.79 1.47 3.64
CA SER A 159 -9.43 0.30 4.22
C SER A 159 -9.98 -0.60 3.12
N VAL A 160 -10.33 -1.84 3.46
CA VAL A 160 -10.98 -2.78 2.53
C VAL A 160 -12.33 -2.22 2.05
N GLN A 161 -13.06 -1.55 2.95
CA GLN A 161 -14.38 -0.99 2.68
C GLN A 161 -14.34 0.17 1.70
N ALA A 162 -13.23 0.91 1.65
CA ALA A 162 -13.03 2.03 0.73
C ALA A 162 -12.82 1.58 -0.73
N LEU A 163 -12.59 0.29 -0.99
CA LEU A 163 -12.44 -0.22 -2.35
C LEU A 163 -13.78 -0.23 -3.10
N PRO A 164 -13.77 0.08 -4.42
CA PRO A 164 -14.90 -0.17 -5.30
C PRO A 164 -15.45 -1.60 -5.17
N MET A 165 -16.77 -1.76 -5.28
CA MET A 165 -17.44 -3.07 -5.14
C MET A 165 -16.81 -4.16 -6.02
N SER A 166 -16.50 -3.84 -7.29
CA SER A 166 -15.93 -4.83 -8.21
C SER A 166 -14.55 -5.33 -7.76
N LEU A 167 -13.71 -4.45 -7.21
CA LEU A 167 -12.42 -4.84 -6.64
C LEU A 167 -12.58 -5.63 -5.35
N ARG A 168 -13.57 -5.28 -4.51
CA ARG A 168 -13.86 -6.06 -3.30
C ARG A 168 -14.26 -7.49 -3.63
N VAL A 169 -15.04 -7.70 -4.69
CA VAL A 169 -15.39 -9.04 -5.17
C VAL A 169 -14.14 -9.80 -5.58
N ILE A 170 -13.24 -9.21 -6.37
CA ILE A 170 -11.97 -9.84 -6.78
C ILE A 170 -11.11 -10.18 -5.56
N CYS A 171 -10.95 -9.24 -4.62
CA CYS A 171 -10.19 -9.43 -3.39
C CYS A 171 -10.71 -10.60 -2.55
N ARG A 172 -12.04 -10.77 -2.49
CA ARG A 172 -12.69 -11.88 -1.78
C ARG A 172 -12.42 -13.22 -2.46
N HIS A 173 -12.53 -13.29 -3.78
CA HIS A 173 -12.29 -14.53 -4.55
C HIS A 173 -10.84 -14.99 -4.46
N ARG A 174 -9.87 -14.06 -4.42
CA ARG A 174 -8.44 -14.39 -4.33
C ARG A 174 -7.91 -14.51 -2.90
N HIS A 175 -8.78 -14.45 -1.89
CA HIS A 175 -8.41 -14.54 -0.48
C HIS A 175 -7.26 -13.59 -0.09
N ILE A 176 -7.39 -12.31 -0.47
CA ILE A 176 -6.31 -11.32 -0.30
C ILE A 176 -5.91 -11.16 1.17
N HIS A 177 -4.62 -11.11 1.44
CA HIS A 177 -4.10 -10.91 2.78
C HIS A 177 -4.03 -9.42 3.14
N ASN A 178 -4.79 -9.04 4.18
CA ASN A 178 -4.87 -7.65 4.61
C ASN A 178 -3.73 -7.29 5.58
N LEU A 179 -2.87 -6.38 5.15
CA LEU A 179 -1.80 -5.81 5.95
C LEU A 179 -2.16 -4.38 6.34
N ARG A 180 -2.38 -4.14 7.65
CA ARG A 180 -2.72 -2.80 8.16
C ARG A 180 -1.48 -2.08 8.67
N LEU A 181 -1.14 -0.97 8.00
CA LEU A 181 -0.18 0.02 8.44
C LEU A 181 -0.83 0.92 9.48
N ARG A 182 -0.11 1.16 10.58
CA ARG A 182 -0.48 2.13 11.60
C ARG A 182 0.25 3.44 11.29
N SER A 183 -0.46 4.55 11.34
CA SER A 183 0.16 5.88 11.42
C SER A 183 0.16 6.30 12.88
N GLU A 184 1.29 6.76 13.40
CA GLU A 184 1.39 7.41 14.71
C GLU A 184 0.80 8.82 14.69
N ALA A 185 0.62 9.41 13.50
CA ALA A 185 0.42 10.86 13.34
C ALA A 185 -0.93 11.44 13.80
N ALA A 186 -1.91 10.62 14.20
CA ALA A 186 -3.24 11.13 14.55
C ALA A 186 -3.65 10.96 16.02
N PHE A 187 -2.95 10.14 16.80
CA PHE A 187 -3.29 9.94 18.22
C PHE A 187 -2.42 10.76 19.17
N ASP A 188 -1.17 11.06 18.79
CA ASP A 188 -0.25 11.79 19.67
C ASP A 188 -0.48 13.32 19.63
N SER A 189 -0.98 13.85 18.51
CA SER A 189 -1.21 15.30 18.37
C SER A 189 -2.38 15.80 19.21
N THR A 190 -3.46 15.04 19.37
CA THR A 190 -4.58 15.44 20.23
C THR A 190 -4.18 15.40 21.71
N ALA A 191 -3.43 14.38 22.13
CA ALA A 191 -2.93 14.27 23.50
C ALA A 191 -1.92 15.38 23.83
N SER A 192 -0.98 15.67 22.92
CA SER A 192 -0.01 16.77 23.09
C SER A 192 -0.65 18.15 23.00
N LEU A 193 -1.64 18.37 22.13
CA LEU A 193 -2.44 19.61 22.08
C LEU A 193 -3.21 19.82 23.39
N LEU A 194 -3.89 18.78 23.88
CA LEU A 194 -4.64 18.85 25.14
C LEU A 194 -3.69 19.06 26.34
N ALA A 195 -2.52 18.43 26.34
CA ALA A 195 -1.48 18.67 27.34
C ALA A 195 -0.97 20.12 27.28
N ALA A 196 -0.70 20.65 26.09
CA ALA A 196 -0.27 22.04 25.90
C ALA A 196 -1.35 23.04 26.33
N LEU A 197 -2.61 22.81 25.98
CA LEU A 197 -3.75 23.62 26.41
C LEU A 197 -3.96 23.55 27.93
N SER A 198 -3.77 22.38 28.53
CA SER A 198 -3.82 22.22 29.98
C SER A 198 -2.71 23.03 30.64
N LEU A 199 -1.48 22.96 30.13
CA LEU A 199 -0.32 23.72 30.64
C LEU A 199 -0.55 25.24 30.51
N LEU A 200 -1.11 25.68 29.38
CA LEU A 200 -1.40 27.09 29.11
C LEU A 200 -2.55 27.62 30.00
N ALA A 201 -3.57 26.79 30.28
CA ALA A 201 -4.64 27.11 31.21
C ALA A 201 -4.17 27.19 32.67
N ILE A 202 -3.20 26.36 33.08
CA ILE A 202 -2.53 26.47 34.40
C ILE A 202 -1.76 27.79 34.48
N LEU A 203 -0.96 28.12 33.46
CA LEU A 203 -0.14 29.34 33.43
C LEU A 203 -0.97 30.63 33.46
N LEU A 204 -2.16 30.63 32.84
CA LEU A 204 -3.08 31.77 32.82
C LEU A 204 -4.04 31.81 34.04
N GLY A 205 -3.97 30.83 34.95
CA GLY A 205 -4.87 30.75 36.11
C GLY A 205 -6.34 30.51 35.74
N TRP A 206 -6.62 29.94 34.56
CA TRP A 206 -7.97 29.76 34.03
C TRP A 206 -8.57 28.41 34.44
N TRP A 207 -8.90 28.32 35.74
CA TRP A 207 -9.48 27.14 36.37
C TRP A 207 -10.73 26.55 35.67
N PRO A 208 -11.66 27.34 35.10
CA PRO A 208 -12.82 26.79 34.39
C PRO A 208 -12.44 26.02 33.11
N LEU A 209 -11.39 26.47 32.42
CA LEU A 209 -10.91 25.85 31.19
C LEU A 209 -10.19 24.52 31.49
N LEU A 210 -9.45 24.48 32.60
CA LEU A 210 -8.81 23.26 33.10
C LEU A 210 -9.83 22.16 33.46
N ALA A 211 -10.91 22.53 34.16
CA ALA A 211 -11.98 21.61 34.53
C ALA A 211 -12.67 21.03 33.28
N SER A 212 -12.87 21.87 32.26
CA SER A 212 -13.47 21.47 30.98
C SER A 212 -12.57 20.49 30.21
N ILE A 213 -11.26 20.75 30.15
CA ILE A 213 -10.29 19.85 29.51
C ILE A 213 -10.18 18.52 30.27
N GLY A 214 -10.19 18.57 31.61
CA GLY A 214 -10.16 17.37 32.47
C GLY A 214 -11.39 16.48 32.28
N ALA A 215 -12.59 17.07 32.18
CA ALA A 215 -13.82 16.35 31.86
C ALA A 215 -13.75 15.70 30.46
N LEU A 216 -13.17 16.40 29.48
CA LEU A 216 -12.96 15.86 28.14
C LEU A 216 -11.97 14.68 28.14
N HIS A 217 -10.90 14.75 28.94
CA HIS A 217 -9.93 13.66 29.12
C HIS A 217 -10.56 12.41 29.76
N LEU A 218 -11.43 12.59 30.76
CA LEU A 218 -12.17 11.50 31.40
C LEU A 218 -13.16 10.83 30.42
N LEU A 219 -13.88 11.61 29.62
CA LEU A 219 -14.80 11.10 28.59
C LEU A 219 -14.06 10.40 27.44
N ALA A 220 -12.89 10.92 27.04
CA ALA A 220 -12.05 10.30 26.02
C ALA A 220 -11.39 9.00 26.52
N GLY A 221 -11.00 8.94 27.80
CA GLY A 221 -10.41 7.77 28.45
C GLY A 221 -11.39 6.61 28.65
N GLY A 222 -12.68 6.89 28.85
CA GLY A 222 -13.72 5.87 29.03
C GLY A 222 -13.89 4.90 27.84
N ARG A 223 -13.51 5.32 26.62
CA ARG A 223 -13.55 4.46 25.42
C ARG A 223 -12.40 3.45 25.33
N LEU A 224 -11.29 3.64 26.06
CA LEU A 224 -10.16 2.71 26.07
C LEU A 224 -10.35 1.57 27.08
N ALA A 225 -11.07 1.80 28.18
CA ALA A 225 -11.39 0.78 29.18
C ALA A 225 -12.41 -0.27 28.67
N ALA A 226 -13.30 0.11 27.73
CA ALA A 226 -14.31 -0.78 27.17
C ALA A 226 -13.78 -1.77 26.11
N ARG A 227 -12.48 -1.75 25.80
CA ARG A 227 -11.86 -2.62 24.76
C ARG A 227 -10.93 -3.70 25.31
N GLN A 228 -10.98 -3.97 26.61
CA GLN A 228 -10.29 -5.08 27.28
C GLN A 228 -11.24 -6.13 27.89
N ARG A 229 -12.37 -6.40 27.23
CA ARG A 229 -13.13 -7.64 27.43
C ARG A 229 -13.39 -8.30 26.08
#